data_AF-A0AAP9GBZ1-F1
#
_entry.id   AF-A0AAP9GBZ1-F1
#
_cell.length_a   1.000
_cell.length_b   1.000
_cell.length_c   1.000
_cell.angle_alpha   90.00
_cell.angle_beta   90.00
_cell.angle_gamma   90.00
#
_symmetry.space_group_name_H-M   'P 1'
#
loop_
_entity.id
_entity.type
_entity.pdbx_description
1 polymer ?
#
loop_
_entity_poly.entity_id
_entity_poly.type
_entity_poly.pdbx_seq_one_letter_code
_entity_poly.pdbx_strand_id
1 'polypeptide(L)'
;MTEQKFDTATAIKMIATDGVCPLNYPFQYNGVMLTGAIRVCRAKTCHRVEAEAYCKDNYRNMVIPDVIMAYLSSTIVEFGVLADKREVVADDTETPESKTQTDVDSESTEPSYTITQRVKVPVDILMNQLDYVDMVTLQYLLGKS
;
A
#
# COMPACT_ATOMS: atom_id res chain seq x y z
N MET A 1 12.55 4.26 -15.22
CA MET A 1 11.83 3.81 -14.00
C MET A 1 12.87 3.14 -13.13
N THR A 2 13.19 3.73 -11.99
CA THR A 2 14.13 3.15 -11.03
C THR A 2 13.39 2.05 -10.28
N GLU A 3 13.81 0.80 -10.47
CA GLU A 3 13.31 -0.34 -9.68
C GLU A 3 13.70 -0.13 -8.22
N GLN A 4 12.71 0.13 -7.37
CA GLN A 4 12.93 0.16 -5.93
C GLN A 4 12.61 -1.24 -5.43
N LYS A 5 13.59 -2.14 -5.53
CA LYS A 5 13.42 -3.55 -5.18
C LYS A 5 13.43 -3.69 -3.66
N PHE A 6 12.26 -3.78 -3.06
CA PHE A 6 12.12 -4.16 -1.67
C PHE A 6 12.24 -5.68 -1.58
N ASP A 7 13.06 -6.17 -0.65
CA ASP A 7 13.05 -7.59 -0.35
C ASP A 7 11.70 -7.98 0.27
N THR A 8 11.21 -9.17 -0.04
CA THR A 8 9.91 -9.65 0.45
C THR A 8 9.86 -9.66 1.97
N ALA A 9 10.98 -9.96 2.64
CA ALA A 9 11.09 -9.92 4.09
C ALA A 9 10.92 -8.49 4.64
N THR A 10 11.49 -7.49 3.98
CA THR A 10 11.35 -6.07 4.34
C THR A 10 9.91 -5.61 4.12
N ALA A 11 9.29 -5.96 2.99
CA ALA A 11 7.90 -5.64 2.71
C ALA A 11 6.95 -6.25 3.75
N ILE A 12 7.16 -7.51 4.11
CA ILE A 12 6.39 -8.18 5.18
C ILE A 12 6.58 -7.48 6.53
N LYS A 13 7.81 -7.06 6.86
CA LYS A 13 8.08 -6.30 8.10
C LYS A 13 7.31 -4.97 8.11
N MET A 14 7.34 -4.21 7.01
CA MET A 14 6.60 -2.95 6.89
C MET A 14 5.08 -3.15 7.01
N ILE A 15 4.55 -4.22 6.40
CA ILE A 15 3.13 -4.58 6.54
C ILE A 15 2.82 -4.97 8.00
N ALA A 16 3.73 -5.67 8.67
CA ALA A 16 3.56 -6.09 10.06
C ALA A 16 3.57 -4.90 11.04
N THR A 17 4.53 -3.98 10.90
CA THR A 17 4.72 -2.84 11.80
C THR A 17 3.75 -1.69 11.50
N ASP A 18 3.71 -1.21 10.26
CA ASP A 18 2.98 0.01 9.88
C ASP A 18 1.67 -0.24 9.13
N GLY A 19 1.43 -1.47 8.65
CA GLY A 19 0.25 -1.78 7.84
C GLY A 19 0.32 -1.18 6.42
N VAL A 20 1.54 -0.87 5.96
CA VAL A 20 1.82 -0.33 4.63
C VAL A 20 2.53 -1.38 3.79
N CYS A 21 2.09 -1.56 2.55
CA CYS A 21 2.73 -2.41 1.57
C CYS A 21 3.51 -1.54 0.57
N PRO A 22 4.85 -1.61 0.53
CA PRO A 22 5.60 -0.98 -0.55
C PRO A 22 5.34 -1.72 -1.87
N LEU A 23 5.34 -0.98 -2.98
CA LEU A 23 5.30 -1.55 -4.33
C LEU A 23 6.72 -1.64 -4.88
N ASN A 24 7.10 -2.77 -5.46
CA ASN A 24 8.38 -2.94 -6.12
C ASN A 24 8.41 -2.24 -7.48
N TYR A 25 7.28 -2.25 -8.17
CA TYR A 25 7.11 -1.61 -9.47
C TYR A 25 6.16 -0.42 -9.33
N PRO A 26 6.69 0.77 -8.98
CA PRO A 26 5.86 1.96 -8.90
C PRO A 26 5.32 2.34 -10.28
N PHE A 27 4.05 2.71 -10.34
CA PHE A 27 3.38 3.10 -11.58
C PHE A 27 2.67 4.44 -11.42
N GLN A 28 2.47 5.14 -12.54
CA GLN A 28 1.83 6.44 -12.54
C GLN A 28 0.32 6.30 -12.76
N TYR A 29 -0.48 6.94 -11.92
CA TYR A 29 -1.93 7.03 -12.07
C TYR A 29 -2.42 8.44 -11.72
N ASN A 30 -3.22 9.04 -12.60
CA ASN A 30 -3.71 10.43 -12.44
C ASN A 30 -2.61 11.46 -12.12
N GLY A 31 -1.42 11.29 -12.72
CA GLY A 31 -0.27 12.18 -12.50
C GLY A 31 0.54 11.89 -11.23
N VAL A 32 0.06 11.04 -10.33
CA VAL A 32 0.76 10.65 -9.09
C VAL A 32 1.53 9.35 -9.33
N MET A 33 2.78 9.29 -8.86
CA MET A 33 3.58 8.06 -8.87
C MET A 33 3.25 7.24 -7.61
N LEU A 34 2.53 6.13 -7.78
CA LEU A 34 2.13 5.26 -6.70
C LEU A 34 3.30 4.35 -6.34
N THR A 35 3.79 4.44 -5.10
CA THR A 35 4.94 3.68 -4.59
C THR A 35 4.58 2.77 -3.42
N GLY A 36 3.36 2.86 -2.90
CA GLY A 36 2.88 1.99 -1.85
C GLY A 36 1.37 1.94 -1.74
N ALA A 37 0.91 1.06 -0.87
CA ALA A 37 -0.50 0.75 -0.67
C ALA A 37 -0.81 0.60 0.82
N ILE A 38 -1.98 1.07 1.23
CA ILE A 38 -2.47 0.98 2.61
C ILE A 38 -3.87 0.39 2.62
N ARG A 39 -4.11 -0.46 3.62
CA ARG A 39 -5.42 -1.06 3.80
C ARG A 39 -6.37 -0.11 4.52
N VAL A 40 -7.51 0.16 3.91
CA VAL A 40 -8.55 1.05 4.48
C VAL A 40 -9.56 0.28 5.31
N CYS A 41 -9.92 -0.95 4.89
CA CYS A 41 -10.91 -1.76 5.58
C CYS A 41 -10.50 -3.24 5.67
N ARG A 42 -11.16 -3.99 6.54
CA ARG A 42 -10.91 -5.44 6.64
C ARG A 42 -11.62 -6.18 5.50
N ALA A 43 -10.93 -7.13 4.89
CA ALA A 43 -11.56 -8.03 3.92
C ALA A 43 -12.66 -8.86 4.60
N LYS A 44 -13.87 -8.79 4.05
CA LYS A 44 -15.04 -9.58 4.48
C LYS A 44 -15.37 -10.61 3.41
N THR A 45 -16.09 -11.67 3.80
CA THR A 45 -16.58 -12.68 2.86
C THR A 45 -17.43 -12.08 1.74
N CYS A 46 -18.22 -11.03 2.03
CA CYS A 46 -19.02 -10.35 1.01
C CYS A 46 -18.18 -9.75 -0.12
N HIS A 47 -17.05 -9.10 0.18
CA HIS A 47 -16.16 -8.55 -0.86
C HIS A 47 -15.61 -9.63 -1.78
N ARG A 48 -15.36 -10.84 -1.24
CA ARG A 48 -14.90 -11.97 -2.04
C ARG A 48 -16.00 -12.51 -2.94
N VAL A 49 -17.23 -12.63 -2.43
CA VAL A 49 -18.39 -13.07 -3.24
C VAL A 49 -18.66 -12.07 -4.37
N GLU A 50 -18.59 -10.78 -4.08
CA GLU A 50 -18.71 -9.72 -5.10
C GLU A 50 -17.58 -9.78 -6.13
N ALA A 51 -16.34 -10.00 -5.71
CA ALA A 51 -15.20 -10.17 -6.61
C ALA A 51 -15.36 -11.40 -7.53
N GLU A 52 -15.85 -12.51 -6.99
CA GLU A 52 -16.16 -13.72 -7.78
C GLU A 52 -17.30 -13.48 -8.78
N ALA A 53 -18.34 -12.72 -8.40
CA ALA A 53 -19.42 -12.32 -9.30
C ALA A 53 -18.89 -11.41 -10.42
N TYR A 54 -18.13 -10.37 -10.07
CA TYR A 54 -17.49 -9.47 -11.03
C TYR A 54 -16.62 -10.24 -12.03
N CYS A 55 -15.84 -11.22 -11.54
CA CYS A 55 -15.00 -12.04 -12.41
C CYS A 55 -15.83 -12.85 -13.41
N LYS A 56 -16.93 -13.48 -12.97
CA LYS A 56 -17.78 -14.27 -13.85
C LYS A 56 -18.47 -13.41 -14.91
N ASP A 57 -18.93 -12.23 -14.52
CA ASP A 57 -19.65 -11.32 -15.42
C ASP A 57 -18.72 -10.76 -16.51
N ASN A 58 -17.46 -10.46 -16.18
CA ASN A 58 -16.51 -9.86 -17.12
C ASN A 58 -15.66 -10.89 -17.89
N TYR A 59 -15.41 -12.08 -17.34
CA TYR A 59 -14.48 -13.07 -17.90
C TYR A 59 -15.17 -14.38 -18.31
N ARG A 60 -16.29 -14.29 -19.03
CA ARG A 60 -17.00 -15.45 -19.63
C ARG A 60 -17.31 -16.55 -18.62
N ASN A 61 -17.80 -16.18 -17.44
CA ASN A 61 -18.14 -17.10 -16.35
C ASN A 61 -16.94 -17.91 -15.80
N MET A 62 -15.72 -17.41 -15.99
CA MET A 62 -14.51 -17.98 -15.40
C MET A 62 -14.16 -17.29 -14.09
N VAL A 63 -13.45 -18.01 -13.22
CA VAL A 63 -12.94 -17.49 -11.95
C VAL A 63 -11.41 -17.41 -12.07
N ILE A 64 -10.90 -16.18 -12.17
CA ILE A 64 -9.48 -15.88 -12.30
C ILE A 64 -9.01 -15.29 -10.96
N PRO A 65 -8.05 -15.93 -10.25
CA PRO A 65 -7.56 -15.45 -8.96
C PRO A 65 -7.03 -14.01 -9.00
N ASP A 66 -6.29 -13.66 -10.05
CA ASP A 66 -5.67 -12.33 -10.20
C ASP A 66 -6.72 -11.21 -10.29
N VAL A 67 -7.82 -11.47 -11.01
CA VAL A 67 -8.96 -10.54 -11.11
C VAL A 67 -9.63 -10.35 -9.76
N ILE A 68 -9.81 -11.42 -8.99
CA ILE A 68 -10.35 -11.35 -7.64
C ILE A 68 -9.43 -10.50 -6.75
N MET A 69 -8.12 -10.71 -6.84
CA MET A 69 -7.13 -9.95 -6.07
C MET A 69 -7.10 -8.47 -6.46
N ALA A 70 -7.19 -8.15 -7.75
CA ALA A 70 -7.29 -6.79 -8.23
C ALA A 70 -8.60 -6.11 -7.79
N TYR A 71 -9.73 -6.83 -7.81
CA TYR A 71 -11.01 -6.33 -7.32
C TYR A 71 -10.98 -6.03 -5.82
N LEU A 72 -10.44 -6.97 -5.03
CA LEU A 72 -10.29 -6.80 -3.59
C LEU A 72 -9.36 -5.62 -3.29
N SER A 73 -8.22 -5.53 -3.98
CA SER A 73 -7.30 -4.40 -3.84
C SER A 73 -7.96 -3.07 -4.20
N SER A 74 -8.72 -2.99 -5.29
CA SER A 74 -9.45 -1.78 -5.69
C SER A 74 -10.48 -1.32 -4.65
N THR A 75 -11.11 -2.26 -3.97
CA THR A 75 -12.18 -1.98 -3.00
C THR A 75 -11.64 -1.64 -1.61
N ILE A 76 -10.61 -2.37 -1.17
CA ILE A 76 -10.15 -2.41 0.23
C ILE A 76 -8.91 -1.57 0.45
N VAL A 77 -8.09 -1.38 -0.58
CA VAL A 77 -6.77 -0.78 -0.51
C VAL A 77 -6.78 0.57 -1.22
N GLU A 78 -6.05 1.52 -0.65
CA GLU A 78 -5.73 2.79 -1.29
C GLU A 78 -4.24 2.83 -1.60
N PHE A 79 -3.92 3.31 -2.80
CA PHE A 79 -2.56 3.43 -3.28
C PHE A 79 -2.09 4.88 -3.13
N GLY A 80 -0.79 5.10 -2.95
CA GLY A 80 -0.25 6.44 -2.88
C GLY A 80 1.27 6.46 -2.82
N VAL A 81 1.83 7.58 -2.38
CA VAL A 81 3.26 7.78 -2.23
C VAL A 81 3.69 7.37 -0.83
N LEU A 82 4.59 6.41 -0.75
CA LEU A 82 5.29 6.02 0.47
C LEU A 82 6.12 7.19 1.00
N ALA A 83 5.84 7.61 2.22
CA ALA A 83 6.57 8.66 2.93
C ALA A 83 7.01 8.15 4.31
N ASP A 84 8.15 8.66 4.80
CA ASP A 84 8.54 8.47 6.19
C ASP A 84 7.62 9.31 7.08
N LYS A 85 7.05 8.70 8.12
CA LYS A 85 6.12 9.37 9.04
C LYS A 85 6.78 10.57 9.74
N ARG A 86 8.11 10.60 9.83
CA ARG A 86 8.87 11.73 10.39
C ARG A 86 8.77 13.01 9.54
N GLU A 87 8.49 12.91 8.24
CA GLU A 87 8.44 14.06 7.33
C GLU A 87 7.06 14.75 7.25
N VAL A 88 5.99 14.09 7.72
CA VAL A 88 4.61 14.62 7.59
C VAL A 88 4.27 15.69 8.66
N VAL A 89 5.15 15.92 9.64
CA VAL A 89 4.93 16.91 10.73
C VAL A 89 5.46 18.31 10.37
N ALA A 90 5.94 18.52 9.15
CA ALA A 90 6.48 19.81 8.73
C ALA A 90 5.46 20.67 7.95
N ASP A 91 4.30 20.96 8.54
CA ASP A 91 3.54 22.17 8.20
C ASP A 91 2.47 22.44 9.27
N ASP A 92 2.83 23.24 10.28
CA ASP A 92 2.03 24.36 10.76
C ASP A 92 2.77 25.09 11.90
N THR A 93 2.98 26.39 11.69
CA THR A 93 3.48 27.46 12.59
C THR A 93 4.98 27.61 12.87
N GLU A 94 5.56 28.66 12.28
CA GLU A 94 6.82 29.31 12.65
C GLU A 94 6.81 29.83 14.11
N THR A 95 7.88 29.57 14.88
CA THR A 95 8.57 30.54 15.77
C THR A 95 9.91 29.92 16.22
N PRO A 96 11.07 30.62 16.15
CA PRO A 96 12.38 30.03 16.42
C PRO A 96 12.84 30.32 17.84
N GLU A 97 12.82 29.36 18.77
CA GLU A 97 13.64 29.47 19.98
C GLU A 97 14.31 28.15 20.39
N SER A 98 15.65 28.23 20.34
CA SER A 98 16.67 27.38 20.95
C SER A 98 16.26 26.62 22.22
N LYS A 99 16.65 25.34 22.34
CA LYS A 99 17.57 24.88 23.41
C LYS A 99 17.88 23.37 23.42
N THR A 100 19.18 23.12 23.60
CA THR A 100 19.86 22.03 24.33
C THR A 100 19.68 20.57 23.93
N GLN A 101 20.75 20.08 23.32
CA GLN A 101 21.39 18.78 23.49
C GLN A 101 21.24 18.20 24.91
N THR A 102 20.67 16.99 25.00
CA THR A 102 20.91 16.06 26.11
C THR A 102 20.89 14.63 25.54
N ASP A 103 22.03 13.96 25.66
CA ASP A 103 22.24 12.55 25.35
C ASP A 103 21.60 11.67 26.43
N VAL A 104 20.49 10.97 26.15
CA VAL A 104 20.08 9.72 26.84
C VAL A 104 19.14 8.91 25.94
N ASP A 105 19.45 7.63 25.76
CA ASP A 105 18.69 6.55 25.13
C ASP A 105 18.41 6.67 23.62
N SER A 106 19.29 6.03 22.84
CA SER A 106 18.98 5.51 21.50
C SER A 106 17.88 4.46 21.61
N GLU A 107 16.65 4.91 21.87
CA GLU A 107 15.45 4.14 21.58
C GLU A 107 15.52 3.86 20.07
N SER A 108 15.65 2.59 19.70
CA SER A 108 15.62 2.15 18.31
C SER A 108 14.22 2.40 17.77
N THR A 109 13.89 3.66 17.49
CA THR A 109 12.63 4.08 16.91
C THR A 109 12.60 3.49 15.51
N GLU A 110 11.93 2.35 15.37
CA GLU A 110 11.77 1.67 14.09
C GLU A 110 11.27 2.70 13.06
N PRO A 111 11.79 2.70 11.82
CA PRO A 111 11.30 3.59 10.79
C PRO A 111 9.81 3.29 10.58
N SER A 112 8.96 4.31 10.77
CA SER A 112 7.51 4.18 10.61
C SER A 112 7.11 4.83 9.29
N TYR A 113 6.39 4.08 8.47
CA TYR A 113 5.99 4.51 7.13
C TYR A 113 4.51 4.86 7.05
N THR A 114 4.17 5.78 6.14
CA THR A 114 2.79 6.13 5.82
C THR A 114 2.59 6.30 4.32
N ILE A 115 1.34 6.28 3.86
CA ILE A 115 0.97 6.59 2.48
C ILE A 115 0.34 7.98 2.44
N THR A 116 0.94 8.86 1.64
CA THR A 116 0.43 10.19 1.27
C THR A 116 -0.21 10.13 -0.12
N GLN A 117 -1.00 11.15 -0.50
CA GLN A 117 -1.66 11.23 -1.81
C GLN A 117 -2.45 9.95 -2.17
N ARG A 118 -3.35 9.56 -1.26
CA ARG A 118 -4.12 8.31 -1.39
C ARG A 118 -5.14 8.39 -2.52
N VAL A 119 -5.13 7.39 -3.38
CA VAL A 119 -6.00 7.26 -4.55
C VAL A 119 -6.49 5.82 -4.66
N LYS A 120 -7.78 5.68 -4.98
CA LYS A 120 -8.34 4.38 -5.37
C LYS A 120 -8.05 4.11 -6.84
N VAL A 121 -7.51 2.94 -7.11
CA VAL A 121 -7.14 2.50 -8.45
C VAL A 121 -8.17 1.47 -8.93
N PRO A 122 -8.75 1.62 -10.14
CA PRO A 122 -9.73 0.69 -10.67
C PRO A 122 -9.08 -0.65 -11.05
N VAL A 123 -9.89 -1.71 -11.06
CA VAL A 123 -9.47 -3.11 -11.29
C VAL A 123 -8.67 -3.26 -12.59
N ASP A 124 -9.13 -2.64 -13.68
CA ASP A 124 -8.49 -2.78 -14.99
C ASP A 124 -7.06 -2.22 -15.02
N ILE A 125 -6.80 -1.17 -14.23
CA ILE A 125 -5.45 -0.60 -14.13
C ILE A 125 -4.57 -1.52 -13.28
N LEU A 126 -5.09 -2.01 -12.16
CA LEU A 126 -4.36 -2.93 -11.29
C LEU A 126 -3.98 -4.23 -12.01
N MET A 127 -4.87 -4.77 -12.83
CA MET A 127 -4.59 -5.98 -13.63
C MET A 127 -3.46 -5.81 -14.64
N ASN A 128 -3.22 -4.58 -15.12
CA ASN A 128 -2.20 -4.30 -16.13
C ASN A 128 -0.87 -3.82 -15.53
N GLN A 129 -0.89 -3.24 -14.32
CA GLN A 129 0.27 -2.58 -13.73
C GLN A 129 0.89 -3.37 -12.56
N LEU A 130 0.13 -4.24 -11.89
CA LEU A 130 0.67 -5.04 -10.80
C LEU A 130 1.42 -6.26 -11.34
N ASP A 131 2.68 -6.39 -10.94
CA ASP A 131 3.44 -7.61 -11.15
C ASP A 131 3.10 -8.66 -10.07
N TYR A 132 3.45 -9.92 -10.33
CA TYR A 132 3.18 -11.05 -9.45
C TYR A 132 3.73 -10.83 -8.03
N VAL A 133 4.92 -10.24 -7.91
CA VAL A 133 5.54 -9.97 -6.60
C VAL A 133 4.70 -9.00 -5.78
N ASP A 134 4.18 -7.95 -6.40
CA ASP A 134 3.33 -6.95 -5.75
C ASP A 134 1.93 -7.51 -5.43
N MET A 135 1.42 -8.43 -6.25
CA MET A 135 0.19 -9.15 -5.92
C MET A 135 0.33 -10.00 -4.67
N VAL A 136 1.48 -10.68 -4.49
CA VAL A 136 1.75 -11.50 -3.29
C VAL A 136 1.85 -10.64 -2.03
N THR A 137 2.55 -9.50 -2.08
CA THR A 137 2.68 -8.60 -0.93
C THR A 137 1.33 -7.93 -0.57
N LEU A 138 0.55 -7.54 -1.59
CA LEU A 138 -0.82 -7.06 -1.39
C LEU A 138 -1.74 -8.13 -0.79
N GLN A 139 -1.59 -9.40 -1.20
CA GLN A 139 -2.33 -10.50 -0.61
C GLN A 139 -2.03 -10.66 0.88
N TYR A 140 -0.77 -10.51 1.27
CA TYR A 140 -0.38 -10.51 2.67
C TYR A 140 -1.02 -9.35 3.45
N LEU A 141 -1.04 -8.15 2.87
CA LEU A 141 -1.72 -6.98 3.45
C LEU A 141 -3.23 -7.22 3.63
N LEU A 142 -3.89 -7.84 2.65
CA LEU A 142 -5.32 -8.17 2.71
C LEU A 142 -5.63 -9.27 3.72
N GLY A 143 -4.74 -10.26 3.86
CA GLY A 143 -4.88 -11.40 4.77
C GLY A 143 -4.62 -11.09 6.25
N LYS A 144 -3.96 -9.98 6.56
CA LYS A 144 -3.60 -9.60 7.94
C LYS A 144 -4.84 -9.33 8.81
N SER A 145 -5.32 -10.31 9.56
CA SER A 145 -6.47 -10.16 10.47
C SER A 145 -6.12 -9.49 11.79
#